data_AF-A0A1B6FN09-F1
#
_entry.id   AF-A0A1B6FN09-F1
#
_cell.length_a   1.000
_cell.length_b   1.000
_cell.length_c   1.000
_cell.angle_alpha   90.00
_cell.angle_beta   90.00
_cell.angle_gamma   90.00
#
_symmetry.space_group_name_H-M   'P 1'
#
loop_
_entity.id
_entity.type
_entity.pdbx_description
1 polymer ?
#
loop_
_entity_poly.entity_id
_entity_poly.type
_entity_poly.pdbx_seq_one_letter_code
_entity_poly.pdbx_strand_id
1 'polypeptide(L)'
;VRFVADLCKLAEIAEQEDGSALGFDSSNCQAIGTVPPFNEFLNVNTPLQLGGLFIEQFAPTDYGWQAMPTHKSFDGCIKNLVLNSKLYDLAHPGLSRNSFAGCAQTDEYCSRSEALANCWVHGTCVGSFTKAKCHCDAGWSGPDCST
;
A
#
# COMPACT_ATOMS: atom_id res chain seq x y z
N VAL A 1 -7.64 1.73 -16.88
CA VAL A 1 -7.55 1.49 -15.42
C VAL A 1 -6.11 1.55 -14.97
N ARG A 2 -5.88 2.01 -13.74
CA ARG A 2 -4.54 2.15 -13.18
C ARG A 2 -4.55 1.73 -11.71
N PHE A 3 -3.57 0.93 -11.33
CA PHE A 3 -3.24 0.61 -9.94
C PHE A 3 -1.86 1.22 -9.64
N VAL A 4 -1.74 1.91 -8.50
CA VAL A 4 -0.48 2.53 -8.07
C VAL A 4 -0.21 2.15 -6.62
N ALA A 5 0.91 1.50 -6.35
CA ALA A 5 1.40 1.18 -5.02
C ALA A 5 2.31 2.31 -4.51
N ASP A 6 2.03 2.78 -3.29
CA ASP A 6 2.77 3.84 -2.57
C ASP A 6 3.16 5.06 -3.43
N LEU A 7 2.29 5.46 -4.37
CA LEU A 7 2.52 6.59 -5.29
C LEU A 7 3.87 6.53 -6.03
N CYS A 8 4.43 5.34 -6.22
CA CYS A 8 5.73 5.15 -6.85
C CYS A 8 6.88 5.96 -6.19
N LYS A 9 6.83 6.20 -4.87
CA LYS A 9 7.87 6.98 -4.16
C LYS A 9 9.28 6.40 -4.27
N LEU A 10 9.41 5.11 -4.55
CA LEU A 10 10.68 4.39 -4.68
C LEU A 10 11.01 4.03 -6.14
N ALA A 11 10.29 4.57 -7.12
CA ALA A 11 10.57 4.32 -8.53
C ALA A 11 11.93 4.92 -8.92
N GLU A 12 12.67 4.18 -9.76
CA GLU A 12 13.95 4.63 -10.28
C GLU A 12 13.75 5.62 -11.41
N ILE A 13 14.59 6.66 -11.42
CA ILE A 13 14.62 7.68 -12.46
C ILE A 13 15.95 7.51 -13.19
N ALA A 14 15.88 7.21 -14.47
CA ALA A 14 17.06 7.08 -15.32
C ALA A 14 17.28 8.38 -16.11
N GLU A 15 18.48 8.95 -16.00
CA GLU A 15 18.93 10.00 -16.92
C GLU A 15 19.39 9.35 -18.21
N GLN A 16 18.81 9.77 -19.33
CA GLN A 16 19.15 9.25 -20.65
C GLN A 16 20.29 10.10 -21.23
N GLU A 17 21.39 9.46 -21.65
CA GLU A 17 22.62 10.17 -22.09
C GLU A 17 22.42 11.04 -23.36
N ASP A 18 21.28 10.91 -24.03
CA ASP A 18 20.91 11.66 -25.23
C ASP A 18 20.31 13.05 -24.95
N GLY A 19 20.18 13.43 -23.67
CA GLY A 19 19.60 14.71 -23.26
C GLY A 19 18.06 14.76 -23.36
N SER A 20 17.41 13.61 -23.54
CA SER A 20 15.95 13.49 -23.49
C SER A 20 15.42 13.56 -22.05
N ALA A 21 14.09 13.66 -21.90
CA ALA A 21 13.45 13.76 -20.60
C ALA A 21 13.77 12.54 -19.72
N LEU A 22 13.90 12.78 -18.41
CA LEU A 22 14.12 11.74 -17.40
C LEU A 22 13.18 10.53 -17.63
N GLY A 23 13.76 9.36 -17.80
CA GLY A 23 13.03 8.10 -17.94
C GLY A 23 12.49 7.68 -16.57
N PHE A 24 11.17 7.64 -16.41
CA PHE A 24 10.51 7.17 -15.20
C PHE A 24 10.06 5.71 -15.38
N ASP A 25 10.73 4.77 -14.71
CA ASP A 25 10.29 3.37 -14.72
C ASP A 25 9.30 3.12 -13.58
N SER A 26 8.03 2.94 -13.96
CA SER A 26 6.94 2.66 -13.02
C SER A 26 6.57 1.19 -12.92
N SER A 27 7.28 0.30 -13.63
CA SER A 27 6.94 -1.12 -13.73
C SER A 27 6.81 -1.84 -12.39
N ASN A 28 7.60 -1.44 -11.39
CA ASN A 28 7.61 -2.03 -10.04
C ASN A 28 6.49 -1.54 -9.12
N CYS A 29 5.84 -0.41 -9.43
CA CYS A 29 4.88 0.24 -8.54
C CYS A 29 3.54 0.56 -9.20
N GLN A 30 3.43 0.41 -10.52
CA GLN A 30 2.24 0.79 -11.27
C GLN A 30 1.89 -0.27 -12.30
N ALA A 31 0.61 -0.61 -12.36
CA ALA A 31 0.02 -1.41 -13.42
C ALA A 31 -1.06 -0.60 -14.14
N ILE A 32 -1.02 -0.59 -15.46
CA ILE A 32 -2.03 0.06 -16.31
C ILE A 32 -2.68 -0.99 -17.19
N GLY A 33 -4.00 -0.95 -17.30
CA GLY A 33 -4.76 -1.78 -18.22
C GLY A 33 -5.75 -0.95 -19.02
N THR A 34 -6.06 -1.39 -20.23
CA THR A 34 -7.16 -0.82 -21.04
C THR A 34 -8.48 -1.47 -20.68
N VAL A 35 -9.55 -0.69 -20.67
CA VAL A 35 -10.91 -1.25 -20.57
C VAL A 35 -11.25 -1.83 -21.95
N PRO A 36 -11.87 -3.03 -22.03
CA PRO A 36 -12.29 -3.60 -23.30
C PRO A 36 -13.19 -2.63 -24.11
N PRO A 37 -13.16 -2.70 -25.46
CA PRO A 37 -13.97 -1.83 -26.32
C PRO A 37 -15.47 -1.89 -25.98
N PHE A 38 -16.18 -0.78 -26.22
CA PHE A 38 -17.61 -0.58 -25.93
C PHE A 38 -18.00 -0.43 -24.44
N ASN A 39 -17.03 -0.44 -23.52
CA ASN A 39 -17.25 -0.10 -22.12
C ASN A 39 -16.45 1.15 -21.72
N GLU A 40 -17.11 2.13 -21.10
CA GLU A 40 -16.45 3.30 -20.51
C GLU A 40 -15.77 2.95 -19.16
N PHE A 41 -16.33 1.97 -18.44
CA PHE A 41 -15.89 1.55 -17.12
C PHE A 41 -15.47 0.08 -17.11
N LEU A 42 -14.45 -0.25 -16.29
CA LEU A 42 -14.16 -1.63 -15.97
C LEU A 42 -15.14 -2.10 -14.88
N ASN A 43 -16.17 -2.83 -15.30
CA ASN A 43 -17.10 -3.49 -14.37
C ASN A 43 -16.51 -4.81 -13.91
N VAL A 44 -16.15 -4.89 -12.63
CA VAL A 44 -15.63 -6.12 -12.00
C VAL A 44 -16.71 -6.67 -11.09
N ASN A 45 -17.19 -7.88 -11.37
CA ASN A 45 -18.27 -8.54 -10.60
C ASN A 45 -17.73 -9.46 -9.49
N THR A 46 -16.47 -9.28 -9.10
CA THR A 46 -15.79 -10.10 -8.08
C THR A 46 -15.33 -9.23 -6.92
N PRO A 47 -15.26 -9.76 -5.69
CA PRO A 47 -14.74 -9.02 -4.56
C PRO A 47 -13.29 -8.59 -4.81
N LEU A 48 -12.94 -7.38 -4.35
CA LEU A 48 -11.57 -6.94 -4.28
C LEU A 48 -10.81 -7.80 -3.26
N GLN A 49 -9.73 -8.43 -3.71
CA GLN A 49 -8.86 -9.25 -2.87
C GLN A 49 -7.55 -8.51 -2.64
N LEU A 50 -7.06 -8.55 -1.40
CA LEU A 50 -5.86 -7.83 -0.96
C LEU A 50 -4.96 -8.79 -0.20
N GLY A 51 -3.67 -8.69 -0.46
CA GLY A 51 -2.64 -9.48 0.22
C GLY A 51 -2.59 -10.97 -0.16
N GLY A 52 -3.49 -11.44 -1.02
CA GLY A 52 -3.50 -12.82 -1.49
C GLY A 52 -4.70 -13.13 -2.36
N LEU A 53 -4.87 -14.40 -2.68
CA LEU A 53 -6.02 -14.92 -3.43
C LEU A 53 -6.80 -15.89 -2.55
N PHE A 54 -8.13 -15.82 -2.60
CA PHE A 54 -9.03 -16.74 -1.92
C PHE A 54 -8.86 -18.17 -2.45
N ILE A 55 -8.58 -18.31 -3.74
CA ILE A 55 -8.28 -19.59 -4.38
C ILE A 55 -6.77 -19.78 -4.38
N GLU A 56 -6.28 -20.69 -3.53
CA GLU A 56 -4.85 -21.00 -3.40
C GLU A 56 -4.31 -21.88 -4.54
N GLN A 57 -5.19 -22.68 -5.15
CA GLN A 57 -4.86 -23.60 -6.24
C GLN A 57 -5.76 -23.32 -7.43
N PHE A 58 -5.17 -22.87 -8.53
CA PHE A 58 -5.86 -22.65 -9.80
C PHE A 58 -4.91 -22.95 -10.95
N ALA A 59 -5.43 -23.50 -12.05
CA ALA A 59 -4.66 -23.62 -13.27
C ALA A 59 -4.68 -22.27 -14.00
N PRO A 60 -3.52 -21.67 -14.35
CA PRO A 60 -3.46 -20.38 -15.05
C PRO A 60 -4.27 -20.34 -16.35
N THR A 61 -4.38 -21.50 -17.02
CA THR A 61 -5.17 -21.70 -18.23
C THR A 61 -6.66 -21.43 -18.04
N ASP A 62 -7.18 -21.66 -16.83
CA ASP A 62 -8.62 -21.49 -16.55
C ASP A 62 -9.03 -20.01 -16.54
N TYR A 63 -8.06 -19.11 -16.32
CA TYR A 63 -8.29 -17.68 -16.17
C TYR A 63 -7.69 -16.83 -17.30
N GLY A 64 -6.97 -17.45 -18.25
CA GLY A 64 -6.36 -16.76 -19.38
C GLY A 64 -5.32 -15.70 -18.97
N TRP A 65 -4.67 -15.86 -17.82
CA TRP A 65 -3.72 -14.87 -17.31
C TRP A 65 -2.41 -14.92 -18.10
N GLN A 66 -1.97 -13.76 -18.60
CA GLN A 66 -0.68 -13.61 -19.29
C GLN A 66 0.51 -13.65 -18.32
N ALA A 67 0.29 -13.23 -17.08
CA ALA A 67 1.26 -13.30 -15.99
C ALA A 67 0.53 -13.76 -14.73
N MET A 68 1.02 -14.85 -14.12
CA MET A 68 0.45 -15.40 -12.90
C MET A 68 1.05 -14.66 -11.69
N PRO A 69 0.22 -14.15 -10.76
CA PRO A 69 0.69 -13.76 -9.44
C PRO A 69 1.41 -14.95 -8.81
N THR A 70 2.55 -14.72 -8.15
CA THR A 70 3.26 -15.80 -7.47
C THR A 70 2.33 -16.47 -6.45
N HIS A 71 2.44 -17.79 -6.24
CA HIS A 71 1.66 -18.49 -5.22
C HIS A 71 1.95 -18.02 -3.77
N LYS A 72 2.82 -17.01 -3.61
CA LYS A 72 3.17 -16.43 -2.33
C LYS A 72 2.23 -15.26 -2.03
N SER A 73 1.43 -15.41 -0.97
CA SER A 73 0.65 -14.30 -0.43
C SER A 73 1.57 -13.19 0.11
N PHE A 74 1.07 -11.96 0.11
CA PHE A 74 1.76 -10.83 0.70
C PHE A 74 1.87 -11.01 2.21
N ASP A 75 3.08 -10.81 2.73
CA ASP A 75 3.38 -10.81 4.16
C ASP A 75 3.92 -9.42 4.52
N GLY A 76 3.12 -8.66 5.24
CA GLY A 76 3.41 -7.28 5.60
C GLY A 76 2.13 -6.48 5.88
N CYS A 77 2.26 -5.16 5.90
CA CYS A 77 1.17 -4.27 6.27
C CYS A 77 0.68 -3.43 5.10
N ILE A 78 -0.64 -3.32 4.96
CA ILE A 78 -1.31 -2.48 3.97
C ILE A 78 -2.13 -1.43 4.72
N LYS A 79 -2.03 -0.17 4.30
CA LYS A 79 -2.85 0.93 4.82
C LYS A 79 -3.19 1.93 3.73
N ASN A 80 -4.17 2.78 3.98
CA ASN A 80 -4.59 3.86 3.07
C ASN A 80 -5.04 3.35 1.69
N LEU A 81 -5.85 2.29 1.66
CA LEU A 81 -6.45 1.82 0.41
C LEU A 81 -7.50 2.82 -0.07
N VAL A 82 -7.24 3.46 -1.20
CA VAL A 82 -8.17 4.37 -1.86
C VAL A 82 -8.61 3.76 -3.18
N LEU A 83 -9.92 3.54 -3.34
CA LEU A 83 -10.52 3.06 -4.58
C LEU A 83 -11.62 4.05 -5.01
N ASN A 84 -11.52 4.58 -6.23
CA ASN A 84 -12.45 5.58 -6.77
C ASN A 84 -12.68 6.76 -5.81
N SER A 85 -11.58 7.32 -5.28
CA SER A 85 -11.57 8.44 -4.32
C SER A 85 -12.21 8.16 -2.96
N LYS A 86 -12.52 6.89 -2.64
CA LYS A 86 -13.02 6.47 -1.33
C LYS A 86 -11.95 5.73 -0.56
N LEU A 87 -11.74 6.13 0.69
CA LEU A 87 -10.89 5.41 1.64
C LEU A 87 -11.65 4.19 2.17
N TYR A 88 -11.04 3.02 2.12
CA TYR A 88 -11.63 1.77 2.61
C TYR A 88 -11.09 1.43 3.99
N ASP A 89 -11.99 1.03 4.89
CA ASP A 89 -11.63 0.51 6.21
C ASP A 89 -11.16 -0.95 6.09
N LEU A 90 -9.86 -1.17 6.27
CA LEU A 90 -9.25 -2.49 6.24
C LEU A 90 -9.37 -3.23 7.58
N ALA A 91 -9.79 -2.58 8.66
CA ALA A 91 -9.98 -3.22 9.96
C ALA A 91 -11.27 -4.06 10.01
N HIS A 92 -12.23 -3.79 9.12
CA HIS A 92 -13.52 -4.49 9.05
C HIS A 92 -13.81 -5.02 7.63
N PRO A 93 -13.00 -5.97 7.12
CA PRO A 93 -13.23 -6.55 5.79
C PRO A 93 -14.42 -7.53 5.83
N GLY A 94 -15.07 -7.72 4.67
CA GLY A 94 -16.15 -8.71 4.54
C GLY A 94 -15.68 -10.16 4.73
N LEU A 95 -14.40 -10.45 4.46
CA LEU A 95 -13.73 -11.72 4.72
C LEU A 95 -12.24 -11.47 4.94
N SER A 96 -11.67 -12.06 5.98
CA SER A 96 -10.22 -12.06 6.23
C SER A 96 -9.71 -13.45 6.62
N ARG A 97 -8.47 -13.74 6.25
CA ARG A 97 -7.75 -14.95 6.64
C ARG A 97 -6.29 -14.58 6.85
N ASN A 98 -5.72 -14.95 8.01
CA ASN A 98 -4.34 -14.61 8.39
C ASN A 98 -4.03 -13.09 8.29
N SER A 99 -5.04 -12.26 8.55
CA SER A 99 -4.93 -10.81 8.55
C SER A 99 -5.49 -10.29 9.87
N PHE A 100 -4.82 -9.29 10.43
CA PHE A 100 -5.18 -8.66 11.69
C PHE A 100 -5.19 -7.15 11.51
N ALA A 101 -6.05 -6.46 12.28
CA ALA A 101 -6.04 -5.01 12.32
C ALA A 101 -4.74 -4.50 12.97
N GLY A 102 -4.20 -3.40 12.45
CA GLY A 102 -2.93 -2.85 12.90
C GLY A 102 -1.71 -3.44 12.18
N CYS A 103 -0.52 -3.07 12.64
CA CYS A 103 0.74 -3.53 12.06
C CYS A 103 1.78 -3.74 13.17
N ALA A 104 1.66 -4.88 13.87
CA ALA A 104 2.49 -5.21 15.03
C ALA A 104 4.00 -5.16 14.74
N GLN A 105 4.41 -5.51 13.51
CA GLN A 105 5.80 -5.43 13.06
C GLN A 105 6.36 -4.00 13.13
N THR A 106 5.51 -2.98 12.98
CA THR A 106 5.92 -1.58 13.09
C THR A 106 5.76 -0.99 14.48
N ASP A 107 4.94 -1.60 15.34
CA ASP A 107 4.68 -1.13 16.70
C ASP A 107 5.92 -1.26 17.60
N GLU A 108 6.79 -2.24 17.31
CA GLU A 108 8.06 -2.39 18.01
C GLU A 108 8.98 -1.17 17.83
N TYR A 109 8.91 -0.49 16.67
CA TYR A 109 9.70 0.73 16.43
C TYR A 109 9.21 1.91 17.27
N CYS A 110 7.92 1.93 17.63
CA CYS A 110 7.38 2.89 18.59
C CYS A 110 7.71 2.51 20.05
N SER A 111 7.95 1.22 20.32
CA SER A 111 8.25 0.70 21.67
C SER A 111 9.73 0.78 22.05
N ARG A 112 10.65 0.85 21.07
CA ARG A 112 12.12 0.77 21.29
C ARG A 112 12.83 2.08 21.64
N SER A 113 12.17 3.26 21.52
CA SER A 113 12.85 4.56 21.68
C SER A 113 12.31 5.35 22.88
N GLU A 114 13.13 5.50 23.93
CA GLU A 114 12.81 6.30 25.13
C GLU A 114 12.64 7.80 24.83
N ALA A 115 13.27 8.32 23.77
CA ALA A 115 13.16 9.73 23.36
C ALA A 115 11.85 10.04 22.60
N LEU A 116 11.04 9.03 22.27
CA LEU A 116 9.87 9.06 21.37
C LEU A 116 8.68 8.25 21.86
N ALA A 117 8.75 7.66 23.06
CA ALA A 117 7.76 6.70 23.56
C ALA A 117 6.32 7.22 23.67
N ASN A 118 6.05 8.52 23.53
CA ASN A 118 4.68 9.02 23.61
C ASN A 118 4.23 10.02 22.56
N CYS A 119 5.07 10.63 21.71
CA CYS A 119 4.60 11.81 20.93
C CYS A 119 3.89 12.84 21.82
N TRP A 120 4.39 12.95 23.06
CA TRP A 120 3.76 13.65 24.17
C TRP A 120 2.29 13.22 24.41
N VAL A 121 1.43 14.04 25.02
CA VAL A 121 -0.02 13.75 25.06
C VAL A 121 -0.78 14.29 23.84
N HIS A 122 -0.05 14.82 22.85
CA HIS A 122 -0.60 15.55 21.70
C HIS A 122 -0.27 14.89 20.36
N GLY A 123 0.03 13.60 20.39
CA GLY A 123 0.34 12.87 19.18
C GLY A 123 0.26 11.37 19.37
N THR A 124 0.27 10.69 18.24
CA THR A 124 0.30 9.23 18.17
C THR A 124 1.58 8.79 17.48
N CYS A 125 2.29 7.81 18.05
CA CYS A 125 3.44 7.22 17.38
C CYS A 125 2.99 6.38 16.19
N VAL A 126 3.59 6.64 15.03
CA VAL A 126 3.34 5.89 13.80
C VAL A 126 4.65 5.24 13.35
N GLY A 127 4.71 3.93 13.54
CA GLY A 127 5.82 3.08 13.10
C GLY A 127 5.85 2.88 11.58
N SER A 128 7.05 2.60 11.08
CA SER A 128 7.34 2.08 9.74
C SER A 128 8.45 1.05 9.87
N PHE A 129 8.66 0.21 8.85
CA PHE A 129 9.72 -0.80 8.83
C PHE A 129 11.15 -0.22 8.93
N THR A 130 11.31 1.09 8.73
CA THR A 130 12.61 1.77 8.78
C THR A 130 12.73 2.83 9.87
N LYS A 131 11.62 3.44 10.30
CA LYS A 131 11.62 4.54 11.28
C LYS A 131 10.25 4.73 11.91
N ALA A 132 10.23 5.21 13.15
CA ALA A 132 9.02 5.74 13.79
C ALA A 132 8.94 7.27 13.62
N LYS A 133 7.73 7.81 13.58
CA LYS A 133 7.48 9.26 13.59
C LYS A 133 6.25 9.58 14.43
N CYS A 134 6.18 10.79 14.95
CA CYS A 134 4.98 11.28 15.60
C CYS A 134 3.99 11.90 14.60
N HIS A 135 2.73 11.52 14.76
CA HIS A 135 1.61 12.20 14.12
C HIS A 135 0.96 13.11 15.16
N CYS A 136 1.19 14.41 15.04
CA CYS A 136 0.71 15.40 15.99
C CYS A 136 -0.75 15.77 15.73
N ASP A 137 -1.47 16.01 16.82
CA ASP A 137 -2.82 16.56 16.79
C ASP A 137 -2.78 18.01 16.28
N ALA A 138 -3.94 18.49 15.80
CA ALA A 138 -4.04 19.83 15.24
C ALA A 138 -3.64 20.91 16.28
N GLY A 139 -2.71 21.78 15.88
CA GLY A 139 -2.14 22.83 16.74
C GLY A 139 -0.81 22.46 17.40
N TRP A 140 -0.35 21.21 17.24
CA TRP A 140 0.93 20.73 17.75
C TRP A 140 1.87 20.33 16.62
N SER A 141 3.16 20.46 16.90
CA SER A 141 4.24 20.34 15.94
C SER A 141 5.54 19.92 16.62
N GLY A 142 6.58 19.73 15.82
CA GLY A 142 7.86 19.22 16.29
C GLY A 142 7.98 17.69 16.20
N PRO A 143 9.17 17.15 16.47
CA PRO A 143 9.46 15.71 16.32
C PRO A 143 8.70 14.84 17.34
N ASP A 144 8.30 15.42 18.46
CA ASP A 144 7.64 14.77 19.59
C ASP A 144 6.27 15.40 19.93
N CYS A 145 5.76 16.30 19.09
CA CYS A 145 4.50 17.03 19.31
C CYS A 145 4.47 17.89 20.58
N SER A 146 5.61 18.47 20.96
CA SER A 146 5.76 19.32 22.15
C SER A 146 5.52 20.82 21.92
N THR A 147 5.50 21.28 20.65
CA THR A 147 5.48 22.70 20.29
C THR A 147 4.24 23.12 19.54
#